data_AF-A0A6B2G2T5-F1
#
_entry.id   AF-A0A6B2G2T5-F1
#
_cell.length_a   1.000
_cell.length_b   1.000
_cell.length_c   1.000
_cell.angle_alpha   90.00
_cell.angle_beta   90.00
_cell.angle_gamma   90.00
#
_symmetry.space_group_name_H-M   'P 1'
#
loop_
_entity.id
_entity.type
_entity.pdbx_description
1 polymer ?
#
loop_
_entity_poly.entity_id
_entity_poly.type
_entity_poly.pdbx_seq_one_letter_code
_entity_poly.pdbx_strand_id
1 'polypeptide(L)'
;FLSNKAEFDANDFSFTVMVPGVIFEKKNISRNLNILKKYSENIPNFKYVRKLDGQDNYCILVPTKEAKQIWLNSAKKCLIEFVDVVEVPVKLGISNFSIDELFSIFIPKDLPNPSGFETVGHIAHLNLNEHYENFKFKIGKLIILKVPNIKTVINKVSNINNIFRNLSFELLAGENSFVVNLIQHNCKFEFDY
;
A
#
# COMPACT_ATOMS: atom_id res chain seq x y z
N PHE A 1 4.67 -6.72 18.08
CA PHE A 1 5.97 -7.24 17.60
C PHE A 1 6.71 -6.23 16.73
N LEU A 2 6.12 -5.68 15.66
CA LEU A 2 6.79 -4.66 14.83
C LEU A 2 6.90 -3.27 15.47
N SER A 3 5.91 -2.84 16.25
CA SER A 3 5.87 -1.51 16.89
C SER A 3 7.15 -1.15 17.68
N ASN A 4 7.75 -2.13 18.35
CA ASN A 4 8.91 -1.95 19.23
C ASN A 4 10.25 -2.22 18.54
N LYS A 5 10.24 -2.61 17.26
CA LYS A 5 11.46 -2.88 16.51
C LYS A 5 12.15 -1.54 16.18
N ALA A 6 13.44 -1.43 16.47
CA ALA A 6 14.23 -0.25 16.16
C ALA A 6 14.45 -0.11 14.65
N GLU A 7 14.68 -1.23 13.96
CA GLU A 7 14.87 -1.29 12.52
C GLU A 7 13.95 -2.34 11.89
N PHE A 8 13.32 -2.00 10.76
CA PHE A 8 12.49 -2.91 9.97
C PHE A 8 12.74 -2.76 8.47
N ASP A 9 12.34 -3.75 7.69
CA ASP A 9 12.40 -3.74 6.22
C ASP A 9 11.07 -4.18 5.58
N ALA A 10 11.02 -4.32 4.26
CA ALA A 10 9.80 -4.72 3.55
C ALA A 10 9.36 -6.18 3.83
N ASN A 11 10.28 -7.07 4.21
CA ASN A 11 9.98 -8.48 4.49
C ASN A 11 9.27 -8.64 5.83
N ASP A 12 9.49 -7.72 6.78
CA ASP A 12 8.76 -7.66 8.05
C ASP A 12 7.23 -7.54 7.86
N PHE A 13 6.76 -7.09 6.68
CA PHE A 13 5.35 -6.98 6.32
C PHE A 13 4.87 -8.10 5.39
N SER A 14 5.68 -9.14 5.19
CA SER A 14 5.34 -10.27 4.32
C SER A 14 4.74 -11.42 5.11
N PHE A 15 3.58 -11.89 4.66
CA PHE A 15 2.87 -13.01 5.28
C PHE A 15 2.04 -13.77 4.24
N THR A 16 1.66 -15.00 4.55
CA THR A 16 0.82 -15.83 3.67
C THR A 16 -0.53 -16.06 4.32
N VAL A 17 -1.60 -15.84 3.57
CA VAL A 17 -2.99 -16.11 3.98
C VAL A 17 -3.65 -17.06 3.01
N MET A 18 -4.55 -17.90 3.52
CA MET A 18 -5.44 -18.70 2.67
C MET A 18 -6.57 -17.79 2.20
N VAL A 19 -6.75 -17.72 0.88
CA VAL A 19 -7.79 -16.92 0.26
C VAL A 19 -8.71 -17.84 -0.53
N PRO A 20 -10.03 -17.78 -0.31
CA PRO A 20 -10.95 -18.57 -1.09
C PRO A 20 -10.95 -18.06 -2.53
N GLY A 21 -11.11 -18.97 -3.48
CA GLY A 21 -11.18 -18.63 -4.89
C GLY A 21 -12.06 -19.58 -5.65
N VAL A 22 -12.59 -19.11 -6.77
CA VAL A 22 -13.46 -19.88 -7.64
C VAL A 22 -12.72 -20.15 -8.94
N ILE A 23 -12.72 -21.42 -9.35
CA ILE A 23 -12.06 -21.90 -10.56
C ILE A 23 -13.00 -21.74 -11.75
N PHE A 24 -12.46 -21.20 -12.84
CA PHE A 24 -13.15 -21.08 -14.13
C PHE A 24 -12.22 -21.52 -15.25
N GLU A 25 -12.81 -21.96 -16.35
CA GLU A 25 -12.12 -21.96 -17.64
C GLU A 25 -11.76 -20.52 -18.04
N LYS A 26 -10.66 -20.36 -18.76
CA LYS A 26 -10.16 -19.06 -19.22
C LYS A 26 -11.22 -18.17 -19.87
N LYS A 27 -12.11 -18.74 -20.68
CA LYS A 27 -13.19 -18.03 -21.41
C LYS A 27 -14.20 -17.34 -20.48
N ASN A 28 -14.33 -17.80 -19.24
CA ASN A 28 -15.34 -17.34 -18.28
C ASN A 28 -14.79 -16.35 -17.24
N ILE A 29 -13.49 -16.04 -17.25
CA ILE A 29 -12.87 -15.17 -16.24
C ILE A 29 -13.40 -13.74 -16.28
N SER A 30 -13.36 -13.07 -17.43
CA SER A 30 -13.69 -11.64 -17.53
C SER A 30 -15.14 -11.34 -17.09
N ARG A 31 -16.07 -12.27 -17.37
CA ARG A 31 -17.49 -12.14 -16.98
C ARG A 31 -17.68 -12.30 -15.47
N ASN A 32 -16.98 -13.24 -14.85
CA ASN A 32 -17.15 -13.55 -13.42
C ASN A 32 -16.30 -12.68 -12.50
N LEU A 33 -15.22 -12.04 -13.00
CA LEU A 33 -14.32 -11.20 -12.21
C LEU A 33 -15.05 -10.05 -11.51
N ASN A 34 -15.87 -9.30 -12.24
CA ASN A 34 -16.60 -8.17 -11.68
C ASN A 34 -17.71 -8.60 -10.71
N ILE A 35 -18.19 -9.85 -10.81
CA ILE A 35 -19.18 -10.40 -9.88
C ILE A 35 -18.48 -10.72 -8.55
N LEU A 36 -17.38 -11.46 -8.61
CA LEU A 36 -16.65 -11.90 -7.42
C LEU A 36 -15.93 -10.76 -6.69
N LYS A 37 -15.47 -9.73 -7.40
CA LYS A 37 -14.90 -8.53 -6.79
C LYS A 37 -15.87 -7.81 -5.86
N LYS A 38 -17.19 -7.92 -6.05
CA LYS A 38 -18.19 -7.30 -5.17
C LYS A 38 -18.19 -7.89 -3.75
N TYR A 39 -17.73 -9.13 -3.62
CA TYR A 39 -17.63 -9.85 -2.36
C TYR A 39 -16.22 -9.81 -1.76
N SER A 40 -15.30 -9.08 -2.41
CA SER A 40 -13.91 -8.99 -1.99
C SER A 40 -13.65 -7.69 -1.24
N GLU A 41 -12.80 -7.77 -0.21
CA GLU A 41 -12.15 -6.60 0.36
C GLU A 41 -11.25 -5.93 -0.68
N ASN A 42 -11.18 -4.60 -0.60
CA ASN A 42 -10.30 -3.81 -1.45
C ASN A 42 -8.88 -3.86 -0.89
N ILE A 43 -8.02 -4.70 -1.50
CA ILE A 43 -6.62 -4.83 -1.10
C ILE A 43 -5.74 -4.17 -2.17
N PRO A 44 -4.92 -3.16 -1.81
CA PRO A 44 -3.99 -2.52 -2.74
C PRO A 44 -3.11 -3.53 -3.48
N ASN A 45 -2.90 -3.31 -4.78
CA ASN A 45 -2.03 -4.14 -5.63
C ASN A 45 -2.31 -5.66 -5.56
N PHE A 46 -3.54 -6.07 -5.22
CA PHE A 46 -3.90 -7.48 -5.12
C PHE A 46 -4.19 -8.09 -6.50
N LYS A 47 -3.55 -9.22 -6.79
CA LYS A 47 -3.74 -9.96 -8.04
C LYS A 47 -4.89 -10.96 -7.88
N TYR A 48 -6.10 -10.53 -8.24
CA TYR A 48 -7.32 -11.32 -8.11
C TYR A 48 -7.36 -12.57 -8.98
N VAL A 49 -6.73 -12.55 -10.16
CA VAL A 49 -6.77 -13.70 -11.09
C VAL A 49 -5.42 -14.41 -11.05
N ARG A 50 -5.44 -15.75 -10.91
CA ARG A 50 -4.26 -16.61 -10.96
C ARG A 50 -4.49 -17.79 -11.90
N LYS A 51 -3.46 -18.19 -12.62
CA LYS A 51 -3.47 -19.46 -13.35
C LYS A 51 -3.20 -20.60 -12.36
N LEU A 52 -3.91 -21.72 -12.50
CA LEU A 52 -3.62 -22.93 -11.73
C LEU A 52 -2.69 -23.84 -12.54
N ASP A 53 -1.79 -24.54 -11.86
CA ASP A 53 -0.79 -25.37 -12.51
C ASP A 53 -1.43 -26.58 -13.21
N GLY A 54 -0.97 -26.85 -14.44
CA GLY A 54 -1.32 -28.07 -15.19
C GLY A 54 -2.63 -28.04 -16.00
N GLN A 55 -3.46 -26.99 -15.94
CA GLN A 55 -4.71 -26.87 -16.72
C GLN A 55 -4.88 -25.46 -17.33
N ASP A 56 -5.73 -25.30 -18.34
CA ASP A 56 -6.15 -23.96 -18.86
C ASP A 56 -7.23 -23.31 -17.97
N ASN A 57 -7.14 -23.60 -16.67
CA ASN A 57 -8.05 -23.13 -15.63
C ASN A 57 -7.40 -22.00 -14.84
N TYR A 58 -8.25 -21.05 -14.47
CA TYR A 58 -7.89 -19.84 -13.76
C TYR A 58 -8.75 -19.71 -12.52
N CYS A 59 -8.13 -19.26 -11.43
CA CYS A 59 -8.79 -19.00 -10.18
C CYS A 59 -9.00 -17.49 -10.01
N ILE A 60 -10.23 -17.10 -9.69
CA ILE A 60 -10.55 -15.75 -9.22
C ILE A 60 -10.62 -15.81 -7.70
N LEU A 61 -9.65 -15.17 -7.04
CA LEU A 61 -9.53 -15.05 -5.60
C LEU A 61 -10.53 -14.02 -5.06
N VAL A 62 -11.09 -14.32 -3.90
CA VAL A 62 -12.08 -13.51 -3.18
C VAL A 62 -11.55 -13.24 -1.77
N PRO A 63 -10.62 -12.28 -1.59
CA PRO A 63 -10.15 -11.93 -0.26
C PRO A 63 -11.31 -11.34 0.55
N THR A 64 -11.78 -12.06 1.57
CA THR A 64 -12.90 -11.61 2.40
C THR A 64 -12.79 -12.19 3.80
N LYS A 65 -13.30 -11.45 4.78
CA LYS A 65 -13.50 -11.95 6.16
C LYS A 65 -14.84 -12.68 6.31
N GLU A 66 -15.74 -12.52 5.35
CA GLU A 66 -17.04 -13.18 5.35
C GLU A 66 -16.88 -14.70 5.16
N ALA A 67 -17.67 -15.48 5.89
CA ALA A 67 -17.61 -16.94 5.80
C ALA A 67 -17.90 -17.41 4.37
N LYS A 68 -17.07 -18.34 3.87
CA LYS A 68 -17.12 -18.88 2.50
C LYS A 68 -18.53 -19.20 2.00
N GLN A 69 -19.34 -19.84 2.85
CA GLN A 69 -20.68 -20.26 2.49
C GLN A 69 -21.63 -19.09 2.18
N ILE A 70 -21.49 -17.96 2.88
CA ILE A 70 -22.41 -16.82 2.79
C ILE A 70 -22.23 -16.10 1.46
N TRP A 71 -21.00 -15.65 1.18
CA TRP A 71 -20.73 -14.94 -0.07
C TRP A 71 -20.89 -15.84 -1.29
N LEU A 72 -20.49 -17.12 -1.19
CA LEU A 72 -20.59 -18.06 -2.30
C LEU A 72 -22.06 -18.37 -2.65
N ASN A 73 -22.94 -18.54 -1.66
CA ASN A 73 -24.38 -18.73 -1.91
C ASN A 73 -25.01 -17.52 -2.62
N SER A 74 -24.54 -16.33 -2.28
CA SER A 74 -24.99 -15.08 -2.91
C SER A 74 -24.45 -14.96 -4.34
N ALA A 75 -23.17 -15.24 -4.54
CA ALA A 75 -22.50 -15.15 -5.83
C ALA A 75 -23.00 -16.20 -6.82
N LYS A 76 -23.23 -17.45 -6.38
CA LYS A 76 -23.64 -18.60 -7.22
C LYS A 76 -24.85 -18.31 -8.11
N LYS A 77 -25.76 -17.41 -7.69
CA LYS A 77 -26.93 -17.00 -8.48
C LYS A 77 -26.56 -16.24 -9.76
N CYS A 78 -25.39 -15.61 -9.77
CA CYS A 78 -24.90 -14.76 -10.85
C CYS A 78 -23.69 -15.37 -11.57
N LEU A 79 -22.99 -16.33 -10.95
CA LEU A 79 -21.83 -16.98 -11.55
C LEU A 79 -22.23 -17.88 -12.72
N ILE A 80 -21.37 -17.92 -13.72
CA ILE A 80 -21.57 -18.72 -14.93
C ILE A 80 -20.46 -19.75 -15.03
N GLU A 81 -20.83 -21.03 -15.12
CA GLU A 81 -19.95 -22.15 -15.48
C GLU A 81 -18.62 -22.15 -14.70
N PHE A 82 -18.70 -22.17 -13.36
CA PHE A 82 -17.52 -22.38 -12.52
C PHE A 82 -17.24 -23.87 -12.35
N VAL A 83 -15.97 -24.23 -12.23
CA VAL A 83 -15.49 -25.61 -12.14
C VAL A 83 -15.53 -26.10 -10.69
N ASP A 84 -14.90 -25.35 -9.78
CA ASP A 84 -14.79 -25.70 -8.36
C ASP A 84 -14.45 -24.48 -7.50
N VAL A 85 -14.41 -24.63 -6.18
CA VAL A 85 -14.04 -23.60 -5.21
C VAL A 85 -12.92 -24.09 -4.30
N VAL A 86 -11.80 -23.37 -4.34
CA VAL A 86 -10.55 -23.75 -3.66
C VAL A 86 -10.12 -22.71 -2.63
N GLU A 87 -9.21 -23.10 -1.75
CA GLU A 87 -8.45 -22.18 -0.90
C GLU A 87 -7.02 -22.10 -1.45
N VAL A 88 -6.53 -20.90 -1.72
CA VAL A 88 -5.21 -20.69 -2.34
C VAL A 88 -4.31 -19.93 -1.36
N PRO A 89 -3.08 -20.39 -1.11
CA PRO A 89 -2.11 -19.61 -0.35
C PRO A 89 -1.68 -18.38 -1.15
N VAL A 90 -1.86 -17.21 -0.56
CA VAL A 90 -1.51 -15.91 -1.13
C VAL A 90 -0.47 -15.25 -0.25
N LYS A 91 0.75 -15.11 -0.79
CA LYS A 91 1.77 -14.25 -0.19
C LYS A 91 1.41 -12.79 -0.42
N LEU A 92 1.20 -12.06 0.66
CA LEU A 92 1.04 -10.61 0.71
C LEU A 92 2.34 -9.98 1.23
N GLY A 93 2.58 -8.72 0.87
CA GLY A 93 3.72 -7.94 1.33
C GLY A 93 3.37 -6.48 1.54
N ILE A 94 4.38 -5.65 1.79
CA ILE A 94 4.19 -4.21 2.07
C ILE A 94 3.37 -3.47 0.99
N SER A 95 3.46 -3.91 -0.27
CA SER A 95 2.70 -3.36 -1.39
C SER A 95 1.19 -3.54 -1.24
N ASN A 96 0.74 -4.49 -0.42
CA ASN A 96 -0.66 -4.84 -0.19
C ASN A 96 -1.32 -4.11 0.98
N PHE A 97 -0.59 -3.28 1.71
CA PHE A 97 -1.14 -2.42 2.75
C PHE A 97 -1.48 -1.03 2.19
N SER A 98 -2.40 -0.30 2.81
CA SER A 98 -2.46 1.16 2.64
C SER A 98 -1.33 1.82 3.44
N ILE A 99 -1.02 3.09 3.17
CA ILE A 99 -0.04 3.80 3.99
C ILE A 99 -0.57 4.01 5.42
N ASP A 100 -1.88 4.24 5.56
CA ASP A 100 -2.53 4.43 6.86
C ASP A 100 -2.47 3.18 7.72
N GLU A 101 -2.69 2.00 7.14
CA GLU A 101 -2.53 0.72 7.84
C GLU A 101 -1.10 0.55 8.36
N LEU A 102 -0.10 0.96 7.56
CA LEU A 102 1.31 0.89 7.96
C LEU A 102 1.62 1.89 9.09
N PHE A 103 1.10 3.11 9.03
CA PHE A 103 1.28 4.11 10.09
C PHE A 103 0.67 3.63 11.41
N SER A 104 -0.53 3.06 11.38
CA SER A 104 -1.22 2.55 12.58
C SER A 104 -0.52 1.36 13.26
N ILE A 105 0.52 0.76 12.65
CA ILE A 105 1.36 -0.25 13.31
C ILE A 105 2.28 0.39 14.36
N PHE A 106 2.72 1.63 14.13
CA PHE A 106 3.69 2.32 14.98
C PHE A 106 3.09 3.46 15.78
N ILE A 107 2.04 4.08 15.26
CA ILE A 107 1.37 5.21 15.89
C ILE A 107 0.31 4.68 16.87
N PRO A 108 0.30 5.16 18.13
CA PRO A 108 -0.71 4.80 19.12
C PRO A 108 -2.14 5.11 18.64
N LYS A 109 -3.12 4.30 19.04
CA LYS A 109 -4.52 4.44 18.57
C LYS A 109 -5.20 5.75 19.00
N ASP A 110 -4.69 6.38 20.06
CA ASP A 110 -5.14 7.67 20.59
C ASP A 110 -4.57 8.86 19.82
N LEU A 111 -3.55 8.64 18.97
CA LEU A 111 -3.03 9.64 18.05
C LEU A 111 -3.51 9.31 16.62
N PRO A 112 -4.16 10.25 15.90
CA PRO A 112 -4.53 10.00 14.52
C PRO A 112 -3.28 9.76 13.64
N ASN A 113 -3.46 9.10 12.51
CA ASN A 113 -2.39 9.03 11.51
C ASN A 113 -2.08 10.45 10.95
N PRO A 114 -0.85 10.69 10.47
CA PRO A 114 -0.52 11.92 9.75
C PRO A 114 -1.47 12.14 8.58
N SER A 115 -1.75 13.39 8.23
CA SER A 115 -2.67 13.76 7.14
C SER A 115 -2.18 13.40 5.73
N GLY A 116 -1.18 12.53 5.61
CA GLY A 116 -0.48 12.18 4.38
C GLY A 116 0.80 12.98 4.16
N PHE A 117 1.37 12.81 2.98
CA PHE A 117 2.56 13.52 2.51
C PHE A 117 2.32 14.00 1.08
N GLU A 118 3.01 15.06 0.71
CA GLU A 118 3.09 15.54 -0.66
C GLU A 118 4.39 15.05 -1.30
N THR A 119 4.44 15.03 -2.63
CA THR A 119 5.62 14.55 -3.36
C THR A 119 6.09 15.58 -4.38
N VAL A 120 7.39 15.80 -4.46
CA VAL A 120 8.02 16.58 -5.52
C VAL A 120 9.22 15.79 -6.07
N GLY A 121 9.12 15.32 -7.32
CA GLY A 121 10.09 14.38 -7.88
C GLY A 121 10.21 13.10 -7.03
N HIS A 122 11.40 12.85 -6.49
CA HIS A 122 11.70 11.70 -5.63
C HIS A 122 11.63 12.01 -4.12
N ILE A 123 11.21 13.23 -3.77
CA ILE A 123 11.12 13.69 -2.39
C ILE A 123 9.67 13.60 -1.93
N ALA A 124 9.44 13.04 -0.75
CA ALA A 124 8.17 13.19 -0.04
C ALA A 124 8.36 14.14 1.15
N HIS A 125 7.50 15.13 1.29
CA HIS A 125 7.53 16.05 2.42
C HIS A 125 6.28 15.94 3.28
N LEU A 126 6.51 15.89 4.59
CA LEU A 126 5.51 15.79 5.63
C LEU A 126 5.40 17.11 6.40
N ASN A 127 4.28 17.28 7.11
CA ASN A 127 4.07 18.35 8.09
C ASN A 127 3.74 17.71 9.44
N LEU A 128 4.74 17.09 10.08
CA LEU A 128 4.58 16.45 11.38
C LEU A 128 4.70 17.50 12.50
N ASN A 129 3.77 17.44 13.46
CA ASN A 129 3.85 18.18 14.71
C ASN A 129 4.56 17.37 15.82
N GLU A 130 4.74 17.98 16.98
CA GLU A 130 5.47 17.39 18.13
C GLU A 130 4.93 16.05 18.62
N HIS A 131 3.64 15.75 18.41
CA HIS A 131 3.07 14.47 18.82
C HIS A 131 3.66 13.27 18.05
N TYR A 132 4.22 13.51 16.86
CA TYR A 132 4.83 12.47 16.03
C TYR A 132 6.35 12.36 16.20
N GLU A 133 6.96 13.12 17.11
CA GLU A 133 8.41 13.22 17.27
C GLU A 133 9.06 11.84 17.49
N ASN A 134 8.42 10.98 18.29
CA ASN A 134 8.89 9.61 18.56
C ASN A 134 8.71 8.63 17.38
N PHE A 135 7.99 9.01 16.34
CA PHE A 135 7.61 8.15 15.22
C PHE A 135 8.11 8.66 13.87
N LYS A 136 8.57 9.92 13.77
CA LYS A 136 8.90 10.60 12.50
C LYS A 136 9.86 9.83 11.60
N PHE A 137 10.91 9.25 12.17
CA PHE A 137 11.87 8.45 11.40
C PHE A 137 11.27 7.12 10.90
N LYS A 138 10.38 6.49 11.69
CA LYS A 138 9.65 5.28 11.28
C LYS A 138 8.65 5.58 10.17
N ILE A 139 7.95 6.72 10.27
CA ILE A 139 7.05 7.23 9.22
C ILE A 139 7.84 7.45 7.93
N GLY A 140 8.98 8.14 8.00
CA GLY A 140 9.86 8.37 6.85
C GLY A 140 10.31 7.07 6.19
N LYS A 141 10.78 6.11 6.99
CA LYS A 141 11.21 4.79 6.49
C LYS A 141 10.07 4.02 5.82
N LEU A 142 8.86 4.05 6.40
CA LEU A 142 7.69 3.40 5.79
C LEU A 142 7.35 3.97 4.42
N ILE A 143 7.43 5.29 4.25
CA ILE A 143 7.17 5.94 2.96
C ILE A 143 8.19 5.48 1.91
N ILE A 144 9.48 5.44 2.25
CA ILE A 144 10.53 4.90 1.36
C ILE A 144 10.22 3.46 0.93
N LEU A 145 9.90 2.58 1.89
CA LEU A 145 9.63 1.18 1.58
C LEU A 145 8.34 0.98 0.78
N LYS A 146 7.35 1.86 0.97
CA LYS A 146 6.01 1.75 0.39
C LYS A 146 5.90 2.37 -0.99
N VAL A 147 6.60 3.49 -1.24
CA VAL A 147 6.42 4.33 -2.42
C VAL A 147 7.67 4.22 -3.30
N PRO A 148 7.64 3.43 -4.40
CA PRO A 148 8.85 3.04 -5.13
C PRO A 148 9.69 4.20 -5.69
N ASN A 149 9.08 5.35 -5.96
CA ASN A 149 9.76 6.49 -6.58
C ASN A 149 10.34 7.47 -5.55
N ILE A 150 10.05 7.30 -4.26
CA ILE A 150 10.53 8.18 -3.21
C ILE A 150 11.86 7.66 -2.69
N LYS A 151 12.88 8.52 -2.72
CA LYS A 151 14.23 8.23 -2.21
C LYS A 151 14.62 9.10 -1.02
N THR A 152 13.91 10.22 -0.83
CA THR A 152 14.17 11.19 0.23
C THR A 152 12.85 11.52 0.91
N VAL A 153 12.78 11.44 2.24
CA VAL A 153 11.60 11.85 3.00
C VAL A 153 12.00 12.89 4.02
N ILE A 154 11.28 14.00 4.04
CA ILE A 154 11.60 15.16 4.86
C ILE A 154 10.39 15.65 5.64
N ASN A 155 10.64 16.33 6.75
CA ASN A 155 9.62 17.05 7.51
C ASN A 155 9.79 18.55 7.30
N LYS A 156 8.70 19.28 7.07
CA LYS A 156 8.69 20.74 7.02
C LYS A 156 8.74 21.29 8.44
N VAL A 157 9.77 22.08 8.73
CA VAL A 157 9.96 22.73 10.02
C VAL A 157 9.57 24.21 9.89
N SER A 158 8.62 24.66 10.71
CA SER A 158 8.25 26.07 10.78
C SER A 158 9.29 26.84 11.60
N ASN A 159 10.23 27.52 10.93
CA ASN A 159 11.14 28.46 11.59
C ASN A 159 10.49 29.85 11.69
N ILE A 160 10.12 30.24 12.91
CA ILE A 160 9.44 31.53 13.21
C ILE A 160 10.37 32.75 12.96
N ASN A 161 11.69 32.54 12.95
CA ASN A 161 12.68 33.62 12.97
C ASN A 161 13.37 33.93 11.63
N ASN A 162 12.85 33.46 10.50
CA ASN A 162 13.48 33.74 9.20
C ASN A 162 12.85 34.96 8.52
N ILE A 163 13.63 36.03 8.42
CA ILE A 163 13.27 37.32 7.78
C ILE A 163 12.83 37.12 6.32
N PHE A 164 13.25 36.01 5.70
CA PHE A 164 12.97 35.66 4.31
C PHE A 164 11.90 34.57 4.12
N ARG A 165 11.25 34.08 5.20
CA ARG A 165 10.31 32.94 5.16
C ARG A 165 10.87 31.69 4.45
N ASN A 166 12.18 31.42 4.56
CA ASN A 166 12.73 30.21 3.96
C ASN A 166 12.16 28.99 4.68
N LEU A 167 11.66 28.04 3.90
CA LEU A 167 11.27 26.73 4.41
C LEU A 167 12.54 26.01 4.88
N SER A 168 12.46 25.37 6.04
CA SER A 168 13.54 24.53 6.56
C SER A 168 13.03 23.11 6.65
N PHE A 169 13.90 22.16 6.36
CA PHE A 169 13.56 20.75 6.29
C PHE A 169 14.42 19.92 7.23
N GLU A 170 13.81 18.91 7.84
CA GLU A 170 14.49 17.85 8.55
C GLU A 170 14.45 16.57 7.71
N LEU A 171 15.61 15.95 7.45
CA LEU A 171 15.66 14.65 6.77
C LEU A 171 15.18 13.54 7.71
N LEU A 172 14.12 12.83 7.31
CA LEU A 172 13.55 11.73 8.08
C LEU A 172 14.01 10.35 7.60
N ALA A 173 14.21 10.17 6.29
CA ALA A 173 14.69 8.90 5.75
C ALA A 173 15.25 9.05 4.33
N GLY A 174 16.15 8.14 3.96
CA GLY A 174 16.65 8.01 2.59
C GLY A 174 17.87 8.87 2.31
N GLU A 175 18.00 9.30 1.06
CA GLU A 175 19.16 10.04 0.55
C GLU A 175 19.13 11.51 1.02
N ASN A 176 20.29 12.09 1.35
CA ASN A 176 20.40 13.52 1.66
C ASN A 176 20.55 14.33 0.36
N SER A 177 19.55 14.24 -0.51
CA SER A 177 19.52 14.91 -1.81
C SER A 177 18.19 15.62 -2.00
N PHE A 178 18.26 16.92 -2.29
CA PHE A 178 17.10 17.79 -2.50
C PHE A 178 16.96 18.25 -3.96
N VAL A 179 17.90 17.85 -4.83
CA VAL A 179 17.86 18.16 -6.26
C VAL A 179 16.83 17.31 -6.97
N VAL A 180 15.73 17.92 -7.40
CA VAL A 180 14.62 17.21 -8.06
C VAL A 180 14.60 17.43 -9.55
N ASN A 181 14.24 16.38 -10.28
CA ASN A 181 13.96 16.41 -11.70
C ASN A 181 12.48 16.05 -11.91
N LEU A 182 11.69 16.95 -12.49
CA LEU A 182 10.26 16.71 -12.72
C LEU A 182 9.81 17.13 -14.11
N ILE A 183 8.82 16.40 -14.64
CA ILE A 183 8.19 16.71 -15.92
C ILE A 183 6.78 17.20 -15.62
N GLN A 184 6.50 18.46 -15.94
CA GLN A 184 5.18 19.05 -15.81
C GLN A 184 4.82 19.75 -17.12
N HIS A 185 3.66 19.42 -17.69
CA HIS A 185 3.22 19.93 -19.00
C HIS A 185 4.28 19.79 -20.12
N ASN A 186 4.97 18.63 -20.16
CA ASN A 186 6.04 18.33 -21.12
C ASN A 186 7.30 19.22 -21.00
N CYS A 187 7.39 20.04 -19.95
CA CYS A 187 8.60 20.78 -19.59
C CYS A 187 9.38 20.02 -18.50
N LYS A 188 10.70 19.98 -18.63
CA LYS A 188 11.60 19.43 -17.62
C LYS A 188 12.06 20.57 -16.70
N PHE A 189 11.94 20.34 -15.41
CA PHE A 189 12.42 21.25 -14.37
C PHE A 189 13.46 20.51 -13.54
N GLU A 190 14.57 21.19 -13.27
CA GLU A 190 15.62 20.76 -12.37
C GLU A 190 15.89 21.91 -11.40
N PHE A 191 15.76 21.65 -10.11
CA PHE A 191 16.02 22.63 -9.06
C PHE A 191 16.30 21.94 -7.72
N ASP A 192 16.88 22.71 -6.79
CA ASP A 192 17.11 22.30 -5.41
C ASP A 192 15.89 22.71 -4.56
N TYR A 193 15.24 21.74 -3.92
CA TYR A 193 13.95 21.92 -3.20
C TYR A 193 14.14 22.40 -1.75
#